data_AF-A0A315XLJ4-F1
#
_entry.id   AF-A0A315XLJ4-F1
#
_cell.length_a   1.000
_cell.length_b   1.000
_cell.length_c   1.000
_cell.angle_alpha   90.00
_cell.angle_beta   90.00
_cell.angle_gamma   90.00
#
_symmetry.space_group_name_H-M   'P 1'
#
loop_
_entity.id
_entity.type
_entity.pdbx_description
1 polymer ?
#
loop_
_entity_poly.entity_id
_entity_poly.type
_entity_poly.pdbx_seq_one_letter_code
_entity_poly.pdbx_strand_id
1 'polypeptide(L)'
;MPIKLDAVARLIDFFRNETVFSISLILAIISCFFVTPNITYLDYINWDTIILLFVIMVIVEILKNLSVFEMVVRKLLTRIGNARQLVFFLVFTCFFTSIFITNDVSLIIFVPFALLALKKVNRIDLAIFTVSLQTIAANIGCMVLPIGAPHNIVMYTVSKIPFESFFLLLLPYVLVSAIFLVVSSLFVHPDKITLPHMGEVRFNGENFLRRVFLGVDYYLLLTFIALFILIGNLQNIDFFTRIFERWIIGNEVMWGILASQVISNVPAAMLLSGFSTNYEAIIVGINIGGLGTLIASMANLISFKILVREYNEFKIRYLVVFTVLNVILLAILIGVYMLC
;
A
#
# COMPACT_ATOMS: atom_id res chain seq x y z
N MET A 1 -39.94 11.14 -4.22
CA MET A 1 -38.84 11.36 -5.18
C MET A 1 -37.48 11.75 -4.58
N PRO A 2 -37.34 12.40 -3.40
CA PRO A 2 -36.02 12.78 -2.87
C PRO A 2 -35.17 11.61 -2.33
N ILE A 3 -35.82 10.54 -1.82
CA ILE A 3 -35.13 9.37 -1.25
C ILE A 3 -34.32 8.58 -2.30
N LYS A 4 -34.73 8.61 -3.58
CA LYS A 4 -34.03 7.91 -4.67
C LYS A 4 -32.75 8.64 -5.11
N LEU A 5 -32.71 9.97 -5.08
CA LEU A 5 -31.49 10.73 -5.40
C LEU A 5 -30.40 10.48 -4.35
N ASP A 6 -30.75 10.42 -3.07
CA ASP A 6 -29.81 10.12 -1.99
C ASP A 6 -29.26 8.68 -2.06
N ALA A 7 -30.06 7.72 -2.53
CA ALA A 7 -29.59 6.36 -2.72
C ALA A 7 -28.57 6.27 -3.88
N VAL A 8 -28.84 6.95 -4.99
CA VAL A 8 -27.93 6.99 -6.15
C VAL A 8 -26.63 7.73 -5.82
N ALA A 9 -26.71 8.87 -5.13
CA ALA A 9 -25.53 9.62 -4.70
C ALA A 9 -24.64 8.78 -3.77
N ARG A 10 -25.22 8.10 -2.77
CA ARG A 10 -24.49 7.18 -1.89
C ARG A 10 -23.87 6.00 -2.64
N LEU A 11 -24.54 5.49 -3.66
CA LEU A 11 -23.99 4.44 -4.53
C LEU A 11 -22.77 4.97 -5.28
N ILE A 12 -22.87 6.13 -5.92
CA ILE A 12 -21.77 6.76 -6.67
C ILE A 12 -20.58 7.02 -5.75
N ASP A 13 -20.81 7.53 -4.54
CA ASP A 13 -19.76 7.78 -3.56
C ASP A 13 -19.10 6.47 -3.11
N PHE A 14 -19.86 5.39 -2.93
CA PHE A 14 -19.32 4.07 -2.63
C PHE A 14 -18.39 3.57 -3.74
N PHE A 15 -18.85 3.57 -4.99
CA PHE A 15 -18.06 3.14 -6.15
C PHE A 15 -16.77 3.98 -6.33
N ARG A 16 -16.82 5.25 -5.94
CA ARG A 16 -15.68 6.16 -6.00
C ARG A 16 -14.68 5.93 -4.85
N ASN A 17 -15.15 5.48 -3.70
CA ASN A 17 -14.29 5.19 -2.56
C ASN A 17 -13.62 3.81 -2.71
N GLU A 18 -14.36 2.82 -3.18
CA GLU A 18 -13.93 1.43 -3.36
C GLU A 18 -13.68 1.11 -4.85
N THR A 19 -12.87 1.93 -5.52
CA THR A 19 -12.67 1.84 -6.98
C THR A 19 -12.07 0.50 -7.42
N VAL A 20 -11.07 -0.02 -6.69
CA VAL A 20 -10.43 -1.30 -7.02
C VAL A 20 -11.41 -2.46 -6.87
N PHE A 21 -12.16 -2.49 -5.76
CA PHE A 21 -13.22 -3.47 -5.56
C PHE A 21 -14.26 -3.42 -6.68
N SER A 22 -14.75 -2.22 -6.99
CA SER A 22 -15.79 -2.00 -7.97
C SER A 22 -15.37 -2.47 -9.38
N ILE A 23 -14.18 -2.08 -9.82
CA ILE A 23 -13.64 -2.49 -11.12
C ILE A 23 -13.45 -4.00 -11.16
N SER A 24 -12.85 -4.59 -10.11
CA SER A 24 -12.61 -6.04 -10.03
C SER A 24 -13.91 -6.83 -10.08
N LEU A 25 -14.94 -6.37 -9.35
CA LEU A 25 -16.27 -7.00 -9.34
C LEU A 25 -16.96 -6.92 -10.70
N ILE A 26 -16.95 -5.74 -11.35
CA ILE A 26 -17.54 -5.57 -12.67
C ILE A 26 -16.84 -6.46 -13.70
N LEU A 27 -15.51 -6.47 -13.71
CA LEU A 27 -14.73 -7.32 -14.62
C LEU A 27 -14.98 -8.81 -14.36
N ALA A 28 -15.05 -9.23 -13.10
CA ALA A 28 -15.39 -10.60 -12.74
C ALA A 28 -16.77 -10.99 -13.27
N ILE A 29 -17.80 -10.14 -13.05
CA ILE A 29 -19.15 -10.38 -13.57
C ILE A 29 -19.16 -10.46 -15.10
N ILE A 30 -18.45 -9.57 -15.79
CA ILE A 30 -18.34 -9.60 -17.26
C ILE A 30 -17.67 -10.90 -17.72
N SER A 31 -16.61 -11.33 -17.04
CA SER A 31 -15.90 -12.57 -17.40
C SER A 31 -16.77 -13.82 -17.25
N CYS A 32 -17.74 -13.84 -16.33
CA CYS A 32 -18.70 -14.93 -16.16
C CYS A 32 -19.64 -15.13 -17.37
N PHE A 33 -19.78 -14.16 -18.26
CA PHE A 33 -20.53 -14.34 -19.51
C PHE A 33 -19.75 -15.14 -20.56
N PHE A 34 -18.42 -15.18 -20.45
CA PHE A 34 -17.55 -15.95 -21.34
C PHE A 34 -17.24 -17.34 -20.78
N VAL A 35 -17.09 -17.43 -19.46
CA VAL A 35 -16.87 -18.69 -18.74
C VAL A 35 -18.02 -18.89 -17.75
N THR A 36 -18.89 -19.84 -18.04
CA THR A 36 -20.13 -20.01 -17.28
C THR A 36 -19.86 -20.50 -15.87
N PRO A 37 -20.48 -19.88 -14.84
CA PRO A 37 -20.31 -20.31 -13.46
C PRO A 37 -20.71 -21.74 -13.17
N ASN A 38 -19.78 -22.48 -12.57
CA ASN A 38 -19.98 -23.81 -12.02
C ASN A 38 -19.23 -23.94 -10.68
N ILE A 39 -19.28 -25.11 -10.05
CA ILE A 39 -18.64 -25.36 -8.76
C ILE A 39 -17.11 -25.24 -8.79
N THR A 40 -16.48 -25.38 -9.96
CA THR A 40 -15.02 -25.28 -10.13
C THR A 40 -14.49 -23.86 -9.88
N TYR A 41 -15.36 -22.85 -9.84
CA TYR A 41 -14.95 -21.51 -9.41
C TYR A 41 -14.39 -21.46 -7.99
N LEU A 42 -14.79 -22.39 -7.11
CA LEU A 42 -14.23 -22.47 -5.77
C LEU A 42 -12.73 -22.82 -5.80
N ASP A 43 -12.27 -23.49 -6.85
CA ASP A 43 -10.86 -23.86 -7.05
C ASP A 43 -10.03 -22.67 -7.57
N TYR A 44 -10.66 -21.65 -8.15
CA TYR A 44 -9.96 -20.43 -8.59
C TYR A 44 -9.54 -19.57 -7.40
N ILE A 45 -10.24 -19.70 -6.26
CA ILE A 45 -10.01 -18.88 -5.06
C ILE A 45 -8.93 -19.54 -4.22
N ASN A 46 -7.83 -18.82 -4.01
CA ASN A 46 -6.80 -19.24 -3.06
C ASN A 46 -7.27 -18.93 -1.62
N TRP A 47 -7.89 -19.92 -0.98
CA TRP A 47 -8.42 -19.79 0.39
C TRP A 47 -7.35 -19.49 1.44
N ASP A 48 -6.13 -20.00 1.26
CA ASP A 48 -5.00 -19.70 2.16
C ASP A 48 -4.71 -18.20 2.20
N THR A 49 -4.76 -17.55 1.03
CA THR A 49 -4.58 -16.10 0.89
C THR A 49 -5.70 -15.32 1.58
N ILE A 50 -6.96 -15.71 1.35
CA ILE A 50 -8.12 -15.05 1.97
C ILE A 50 -8.08 -15.16 3.49
N ILE A 51 -7.80 -16.36 4.02
CA ILE A 51 -7.72 -16.62 5.46
C ILE A 51 -6.53 -15.85 6.06
N LEU A 52 -5.36 -15.88 5.42
CA LEU A 52 -4.17 -15.19 5.90
C LEU A 52 -4.37 -13.66 5.91
N LEU A 53 -4.97 -13.11 4.86
CA LEU A 53 -5.36 -11.69 4.81
C LEU A 53 -6.32 -11.33 5.94
N PHE A 54 -7.36 -12.13 6.17
CA PHE A 54 -8.33 -11.88 7.25
C PHE A 54 -7.64 -11.88 8.62
N VAL A 55 -6.81 -12.89 8.91
CA VAL A 55 -6.08 -13.00 10.18
C VAL A 55 -5.15 -11.80 10.38
N ILE A 56 -4.39 -11.41 9.35
CA ILE A 56 -3.49 -10.26 9.41
C ILE A 56 -4.27 -8.97 9.63
N MET A 57 -5.38 -8.75 8.91
CA MET A 57 -6.23 -7.57 9.10
C MET A 57 -6.79 -7.46 10.52
N VAL A 58 -7.20 -8.58 11.13
CA VAL A 58 -7.64 -8.62 12.54
C VAL A 58 -6.48 -8.24 13.47
N ILE A 59 -5.29 -8.81 13.28
CA ILE A 59 -4.09 -8.49 14.08
C ILE A 59 -3.74 -7.01 13.96
N VAL A 60 -3.73 -6.49 12.73
CA VAL A 60 -3.48 -5.09 12.41
C VAL A 60 -4.48 -4.18 13.12
N GLU A 61 -5.76 -4.54 13.10
CA GLU A 61 -6.81 -3.74 13.74
C GLU A 61 -6.70 -3.75 15.27
N ILE A 62 -6.31 -4.89 15.87
CA ILE A 62 -5.97 -4.99 17.29
C ILE A 62 -4.82 -4.03 17.62
N LEU A 63 -3.72 -4.10 16.87
CA LEU A 63 -2.54 -3.27 17.07
C LEU A 63 -2.85 -1.76 16.95
N LYS A 64 -3.72 -1.39 16.01
CA LYS A 64 -4.20 -0.01 15.85
C LYS A 64 -5.02 0.45 17.06
N ASN A 65 -5.97 -0.37 17.53
CA ASN A 65 -6.83 -0.02 18.65
C ASN A 65 -6.09 0.01 20.00
N LEU A 66 -4.95 -0.69 20.13
CA LEU A 66 -4.10 -0.63 21.33
C LEU A 66 -3.33 0.70 21.47
N SER A 67 -3.35 1.57 20.46
CA SER A 67 -2.68 2.90 20.45
C SER A 67 -1.16 2.86 20.75
N VAL A 68 -0.53 1.68 20.62
CA VAL A 68 0.89 1.45 20.95
C VAL A 68 1.79 2.39 20.15
N PHE A 69 1.51 2.53 18.86
CA PHE A 69 2.32 3.35 17.95
C PHE A 69 2.21 4.84 18.30
N GLU A 70 1.03 5.32 18.69
CA GLU A 70 0.87 6.71 19.11
C GLU A 70 1.67 7.02 20.39
N MET A 71 1.70 6.08 21.34
CA MET A 71 2.51 6.20 22.55
C MET A 71 4.01 6.23 22.24
N VAL A 72 4.50 5.31 21.40
CA VAL A 72 5.90 5.23 20.99
C VAL A 72 6.34 6.53 20.32
N VAL A 73 5.54 7.04 19.39
CA VAL A 73 5.85 8.26 18.64
C VAL A 73 5.88 9.47 19.56
N ARG A 74 4.91 9.65 20.45
CA ARG A 74 4.88 10.77 21.42
C ARG A 74 6.08 10.73 22.36
N LYS A 75 6.46 9.55 22.84
CA LYS A 75 7.63 9.38 23.71
C LYS A 75 8.93 9.75 22.99
N LEU A 76 9.09 9.27 21.76
CA LEU A 76 10.30 9.51 20.97
C LEU A 76 10.39 10.95 20.47
N LEU A 77 9.25 11.61 20.25
CA LEU A 77 9.23 13.03 19.91
C LEU A 77 9.94 13.88 20.96
N THR A 78 9.85 13.57 22.27
CA THR A 78 10.50 14.37 23.33
C THR A 78 12.02 14.54 23.19
N ARG A 79 12.67 13.74 22.34
CA ARG A 79 14.11 13.76 22.09
C ARG A 79 14.52 14.54 20.83
N ILE A 80 13.58 15.17 20.14
CA ILE A 80 13.81 15.84 18.85
C ILE A 80 14.09 17.33 19.04
N GLY A 81 15.23 17.81 18.54
CA GLY A 81 15.64 19.22 18.69
C GLY A 81 15.46 20.08 17.44
N ASN A 82 15.29 19.48 16.26
CA ASN A 82 15.19 20.22 15.00
C ASN A 82 14.23 19.58 13.98
N ALA A 83 13.82 20.39 13.00
CA ALA A 83 12.87 19.99 11.96
C ALA A 83 13.35 18.79 11.12
N ARG A 84 14.65 18.72 10.81
CA ARG A 84 15.24 17.57 10.12
C ARG A 84 15.08 16.26 10.90
N GLN A 85 15.42 16.28 12.18
CA GLN A 85 15.21 15.13 13.06
C GLN A 85 13.74 14.75 13.17
N LEU A 86 12.82 15.73 13.18
CA LEU A 86 11.38 15.49 13.17
C LEU A 86 10.95 14.74 11.90
N VAL A 87 11.32 15.24 10.71
CA VAL A 87 10.97 14.59 9.44
C VAL A 87 11.58 13.19 9.35
N PHE A 88 12.88 13.06 9.65
CA PHE A 88 13.56 11.77 9.68
C PHE A 88 12.83 10.77 10.58
N PHE A 89 12.48 11.20 11.79
CA PHE A 89 11.78 10.36 12.75
C PHE A 89 10.39 9.93 12.26
N LEU A 90 9.60 10.87 11.71
CA LEU A 90 8.26 10.59 11.18
C LEU A 90 8.30 9.63 9.98
N VAL A 91 9.30 9.77 9.12
CA VAL A 91 9.51 8.91 7.93
C VAL A 91 9.95 7.51 8.35
N PHE A 92 10.99 7.39 9.19
CA PHE A 92 11.51 6.07 9.59
C PHE A 92 10.59 5.33 10.55
N THR A 93 9.83 6.02 11.40
CA THR A 93 8.80 5.33 12.19
C THR A 93 7.71 4.76 11.29
N CYS A 94 7.33 5.47 10.22
CA CYS A 94 6.40 4.95 9.23
C CYS A 94 6.97 3.73 8.49
N PHE A 95 8.25 3.81 8.05
CA PHE A 95 8.97 2.69 7.44
C PHE A 95 8.99 1.44 8.34
N PHE A 96 9.46 1.55 9.58
CA PHE A 96 9.56 0.40 10.47
C PHE A 96 8.21 -0.16 10.87
N THR A 97 7.18 0.69 10.99
CA THR A 97 5.84 0.21 11.33
C THR A 97 5.19 -0.52 10.16
N SER A 98 5.43 -0.11 8.92
CA SER A 98 4.84 -0.78 7.74
C SER A 98 5.41 -2.17 7.48
N ILE A 99 6.56 -2.51 8.07
CA ILE A 99 7.10 -3.88 8.09
C ILE A 99 6.11 -4.84 8.78
N PHE A 100 5.49 -4.42 9.89
CA PHE A 100 4.72 -5.31 10.77
C PHE A 100 3.20 -5.17 10.64
N ILE A 101 2.70 -3.99 10.28
CA ILE A 101 1.26 -3.73 10.17
C ILE A 101 0.84 -3.97 8.72
N THR A 102 0.78 -2.90 7.94
CA THR A 102 0.78 -2.85 6.48
C THR A 102 1.13 -1.42 6.07
N ASN A 103 1.51 -1.20 4.82
CA ASN A 103 1.73 0.14 4.27
C ASN A 103 0.49 1.06 4.41
N ASP A 104 -0.70 0.57 4.07
CA ASP A 104 -1.94 1.33 4.07
C ASP A 104 -2.33 1.81 5.48
N VAL A 105 -2.35 0.89 6.44
CA VAL A 105 -2.70 1.22 7.82
C VAL A 105 -1.65 2.11 8.47
N SER A 106 -0.37 1.91 8.13
CA SER A 106 0.70 2.81 8.59
C SER A 106 0.45 4.24 8.14
N LEU A 107 0.08 4.47 6.88
CA LEU A 107 -0.19 5.83 6.40
C LEU A 107 -1.44 6.46 7.04
N ILE A 108 -2.49 5.68 7.28
CA ILE A 108 -3.68 6.14 8.01
C ILE A 108 -3.31 6.66 9.41
N ILE A 109 -2.34 6.04 10.08
CA ILE A 109 -1.89 6.45 11.40
C ILE A 109 -0.91 7.62 11.32
N PHE A 110 0.14 7.50 10.50
CA PHE A 110 1.29 8.41 10.57
C PHE A 110 1.15 9.68 9.75
N VAL A 111 0.35 9.70 8.69
CA VAL A 111 0.16 10.92 7.88
C VAL A 111 -0.60 11.99 8.69
N PRO A 112 -1.78 11.73 9.28
CA PRO A 112 -2.46 12.73 10.13
C PRO A 112 -1.59 13.15 11.31
N PHE A 113 -0.87 12.20 11.91
CA PHE A 113 0.04 12.48 13.00
C PHE A 113 1.18 13.42 12.58
N ALA A 114 1.80 13.19 11.42
CA ALA A 114 2.86 14.03 10.90
C ALA A 114 2.35 15.46 10.62
N LEU A 115 1.16 15.59 10.03
CA LEU A 115 0.52 16.89 9.80
C LEU A 115 0.26 17.63 11.11
N LEU A 116 -0.23 16.92 12.14
CA LEU A 116 -0.43 17.50 13.47
C LEU A 116 0.90 17.95 14.08
N ALA A 117 1.93 17.11 14.05
CA ALA A 117 3.24 17.41 14.61
C ALA A 117 3.87 18.64 13.94
N LEU A 118 3.87 18.67 12.60
CA LEU A 118 4.39 19.78 11.80
C LEU A 118 3.61 21.08 12.03
N LYS A 119 2.28 21.00 12.11
CA LYS A 119 1.42 22.16 12.43
C LYS A 119 1.78 22.75 13.78
N LYS A 120 1.93 21.91 14.82
CA LYS A 120 2.21 22.42 16.17
C LYS A 120 3.62 23.00 16.34
N VAL A 121 4.58 22.61 15.51
CA VAL A 121 5.93 23.23 15.49
C VAL A 121 6.04 24.36 14.46
N ASN A 122 4.92 24.80 13.88
CA ASN A 122 4.86 25.84 12.85
C ASN A 122 5.74 25.55 11.61
N ARG A 123 5.84 24.28 11.22
CA ARG A 123 6.60 23.81 10.04
C ARG A 123 5.74 23.06 9.03
N ILE A 124 4.52 23.55 8.80
CA ILE A 124 3.60 22.93 7.83
C ILE A 124 4.13 23.05 6.38
N ASP A 125 5.10 23.93 6.13
CA ASP A 125 5.86 24.00 4.88
C ASP A 125 6.54 22.67 4.51
N LEU A 126 6.87 21.83 5.51
CA LEU A 126 7.47 20.52 5.33
C LEU A 126 6.46 19.40 5.10
N ALA A 127 5.14 19.67 5.18
CA ALA A 127 4.10 18.64 5.13
C ALA A 127 4.15 17.83 3.84
N ILE A 128 4.22 18.50 2.70
CA ILE A 128 4.24 17.85 1.39
C ILE A 128 5.44 16.90 1.27
N PHE A 129 6.63 17.38 1.64
CA PHE A 129 7.85 16.59 1.55
C PHE A 129 7.81 15.40 2.51
N THR A 130 7.41 15.64 3.76
CA THR A 130 7.31 14.60 4.81
C THR A 130 6.32 13.51 4.41
N VAL A 131 5.12 13.88 3.96
CA VAL A 131 4.09 12.92 3.56
C VAL A 131 4.49 12.15 2.31
N SER A 132 5.18 12.80 1.35
CA SER A 132 5.73 12.10 0.17
C SER A 132 6.76 11.04 0.60
N LEU A 133 7.70 11.39 1.48
CA LEU A 133 8.67 10.44 2.02
C LEU A 133 8.04 9.36 2.89
N GLN A 134 7.01 9.67 3.68
CA GLN A 134 6.26 8.67 4.44
C GLN A 134 5.56 7.66 3.52
N THR A 135 5.02 8.12 2.39
CA THR A 135 4.37 7.24 1.41
C THR A 135 5.37 6.27 0.80
N ILE A 136 6.54 6.79 0.39
CA ILE A 136 7.66 5.98 -0.09
C ILE A 136 8.12 5.01 1.00
N ALA A 137 8.33 5.51 2.23
CA ALA A 137 8.73 4.70 3.38
C ALA A 137 7.76 3.56 3.69
N ALA A 138 6.45 3.82 3.65
CA ALA A 138 5.44 2.79 3.87
C ALA A 138 5.53 1.67 2.83
N ASN A 139 5.65 2.03 1.55
CA ASN A 139 5.79 1.09 0.44
C ASN A 139 7.12 0.34 0.43
N ILE A 140 8.22 0.91 0.94
CA ILE A 140 9.49 0.19 1.06
C ILE A 140 9.47 -0.74 2.28
N GLY A 141 8.98 -0.26 3.42
CA GLY A 141 8.95 -1.07 4.65
C GLY A 141 8.11 -2.34 4.48
N CYS A 142 7.01 -2.30 3.71
CA CYS A 142 6.21 -3.50 3.46
C CYS A 142 6.89 -4.55 2.56
N MET A 143 8.00 -4.21 1.90
CA MET A 143 8.79 -5.17 1.11
C MET A 143 9.59 -6.13 2.00
N VAL A 144 9.83 -5.78 3.27
CA VAL A 144 10.71 -6.55 4.16
C VAL A 144 10.09 -7.90 4.54
N LEU A 145 8.78 -7.96 4.77
CA LEU A 145 8.08 -9.17 5.18
C LEU A 145 6.89 -9.47 4.25
N PRO A 146 6.55 -10.74 4.00
CA PRO A 146 5.37 -11.10 3.22
C PRO A 146 4.08 -10.46 3.74
N ILE A 147 3.94 -10.37 5.07
CA ILE A 147 2.76 -9.81 5.74
C ILE A 147 2.60 -8.30 5.59
N GLY A 148 3.64 -7.58 5.15
CA GLY A 148 3.65 -6.12 5.10
C GLY A 148 2.67 -5.54 4.07
N ALA A 149 2.25 -6.31 3.08
CA ALA A 149 1.28 -5.86 2.09
C ALA A 149 0.46 -7.01 1.48
N PRO A 150 -0.79 -6.75 1.06
CA PRO A 150 -1.64 -7.79 0.47
C PRO A 150 -1.06 -8.46 -0.78
N HIS A 151 -0.37 -7.70 -1.65
CA HIS A 151 0.26 -8.28 -2.85
C HIS A 151 1.41 -9.22 -2.50
N ASN A 152 2.15 -8.95 -1.43
CA ASN A 152 3.22 -9.82 -0.96
C ASN A 152 2.67 -11.10 -0.33
N ILE A 153 1.54 -11.01 0.39
CA ILE A 153 0.83 -12.19 0.92
C ILE A 153 0.42 -13.11 -0.22
N VAL A 154 -0.22 -12.58 -1.26
CA VAL A 154 -0.60 -13.35 -2.46
C VAL A 154 0.61 -14.03 -3.08
N MET A 155 1.67 -13.26 -3.37
CA MET A 155 2.84 -13.83 -4.04
C MET A 155 3.49 -14.91 -3.19
N TYR A 156 3.54 -14.74 -1.86
CA TYR A 156 4.12 -15.71 -0.95
C TYR A 156 3.31 -17.01 -0.89
N THR A 157 1.98 -16.94 -0.85
CA THR A 157 1.12 -18.13 -0.81
C THR A 157 1.11 -18.90 -2.13
N VAL A 158 1.14 -18.22 -3.28
CA VAL A 158 1.15 -18.88 -4.60
C VAL A 158 2.53 -19.42 -4.97
N SER A 159 3.61 -18.69 -4.64
CA SER A 159 4.97 -19.08 -5.02
C SER A 159 5.58 -20.13 -4.11
N LYS A 160 5.11 -20.20 -2.84
CA LYS A 160 5.65 -21.09 -1.79
C LYS A 160 7.17 -20.96 -1.61
N ILE A 161 7.75 -19.81 -1.95
CA ILE A 161 9.17 -19.58 -1.73
C ILE A 161 9.47 -19.53 -0.22
N PRO A 162 10.63 -20.03 0.22
CA PRO A 162 11.05 -19.89 1.62
C PRO A 162 11.11 -18.42 2.04
N PHE A 163 10.82 -18.15 3.31
CA PHE A 163 10.86 -16.81 3.87
C PHE A 163 12.21 -16.12 3.64
N GLU A 164 13.32 -16.85 3.80
CA GLU A 164 14.68 -16.33 3.63
C GLU A 164 14.92 -15.90 2.18
N SER A 165 14.39 -16.65 1.21
CA SER A 165 14.50 -16.34 -0.21
C SER A 165 13.70 -15.08 -0.54
N PHE A 166 12.47 -14.95 -0.03
CA PHE A 166 11.67 -13.73 -0.16
C PHE A 166 12.41 -12.52 0.42
N PHE A 167 12.93 -12.65 1.65
CA PHE A 167 13.61 -11.57 2.35
C PHE A 167 14.88 -11.12 1.61
N LEU A 168 15.74 -12.06 1.22
CA LEU A 168 16.99 -11.75 0.52
C LEU A 168 16.77 -11.19 -0.88
N LEU A 169 15.72 -11.64 -1.58
CA LEU A 169 15.33 -11.14 -2.89
C LEU A 169 15.02 -9.64 -2.86
N LEU A 170 14.30 -9.17 -1.84
CA LEU A 170 13.88 -7.77 -1.72
C LEU A 170 14.86 -6.87 -0.96
N LEU A 171 15.76 -7.47 -0.17
CA LEU A 171 16.74 -6.76 0.64
C LEU A 171 17.55 -5.69 -0.11
N PRO A 172 18.13 -5.93 -1.32
CA PRO A 172 18.91 -4.89 -2.01
C PRO A 172 18.07 -3.65 -2.34
N TYR A 173 16.82 -3.85 -2.75
CA TYR A 173 15.89 -2.75 -3.05
C TYR A 173 15.49 -1.99 -1.79
N VAL A 174 15.26 -2.69 -0.68
CA VAL A 174 14.97 -2.07 0.63
C VAL A 174 16.15 -1.21 1.09
N LEU A 175 17.38 -1.72 1.00
CA LEU A 175 18.57 -0.99 1.45
C LEU A 175 18.82 0.27 0.62
N VAL A 176 18.78 0.17 -0.71
CA VAL A 176 18.95 1.32 -1.60
C VAL A 176 17.85 2.37 -1.35
N SER A 177 16.63 1.92 -1.16
CA SER A 177 15.51 2.83 -0.88
C SER A 177 15.59 3.47 0.52
N ALA A 178 16.07 2.73 1.52
CA ALA A 178 16.33 3.29 2.85
C ALA A 178 17.43 4.36 2.80
N ILE A 179 18.50 4.15 2.02
CA ILE A 179 19.53 5.17 1.76
C ILE A 179 18.90 6.39 1.09
N PHE A 180 18.05 6.20 0.07
CA PHE A 180 17.33 7.29 -0.57
C PHE A 180 16.49 8.10 0.43
N LEU A 181 15.80 7.44 1.37
CA LEU A 181 15.05 8.14 2.44
C LEU A 181 15.97 8.94 3.38
N VAL A 182 17.12 8.37 3.77
CA VAL A 182 18.11 9.07 4.60
C VAL A 182 18.59 10.32 3.86
N VAL A 183 19.08 10.17 2.63
CA VAL A 183 19.61 11.26 1.79
C VAL A 183 18.54 12.33 1.56
N SER A 184 17.32 11.92 1.22
CA SER A 184 16.18 12.84 1.06
C SER A 184 15.90 13.63 2.35
N SER A 185 15.94 12.98 3.51
CA SER A 185 15.73 13.64 4.79
C SER A 185 16.83 14.66 5.13
N LEU A 186 18.06 14.48 4.62
CA LEU A 186 19.16 15.42 4.86
C LEU A 186 18.97 16.78 4.17
N PHE A 187 18.15 16.86 3.12
CA PHE A 187 17.81 18.13 2.46
C PHE A 187 16.90 19.04 3.31
N VAL A 188 16.33 18.52 4.41
CA VAL A 188 15.56 19.34 5.34
C VAL A 188 16.52 20.17 6.21
N HIS A 189 16.33 21.49 6.20
CA HIS A 189 17.13 22.39 7.03
C HIS A 189 16.91 22.08 8.53
N PRO A 190 17.98 21.98 9.35
CA PRO A 190 17.90 21.61 10.77
C PRO A 190 17.49 22.79 11.66
N ASP A 191 16.36 23.42 11.34
CA ASP A 191 15.81 24.52 12.15
C ASP A 191 15.44 24.02 13.55
N LYS A 192 15.81 24.78 14.58
CA LYS A 192 15.41 24.47 15.96
C LYS A 192 13.90 24.50 16.06
N ILE A 193 13.32 23.47 16.66
CA ILE A 193 11.88 23.39 16.92
C ILE A 193 11.67 23.21 18.42
N THR A 194 10.62 23.83 18.93
CA THR A 194 10.11 23.58 20.27
C THR A 194 8.97 22.60 20.17
N LEU A 195 9.17 21.40 20.71
CA LEU A 195 8.13 20.39 20.69
C LEU A 195 7.01 20.77 21.65
N PRO A 196 5.75 20.73 21.19
CA PRO A 196 4.61 21.00 22.03
C PRO A 196 4.31 19.80 22.93
N HIS A 197 3.69 20.04 24.08
CA HIS A 197 3.06 18.97 24.82
C HIS A 197 1.97 18.32 23.95
N MET A 198 2.22 17.06 23.61
CA MET A 198 1.27 16.17 22.98
C MET A 198 0.46 15.56 24.14
N GLY A 199 -0.85 15.81 24.19
CA GLY A 199 -1.73 15.35 25.28
C GLY A 199 -1.70 13.83 25.53
N GLU A 200 -2.46 13.35 26.51
CA GLU A 200 -2.45 11.93 26.88
C GLU A 200 -3.14 11.04 25.85
N VAL A 201 -2.59 9.85 25.62
CA VAL A 201 -3.22 8.79 24.82
C VAL A 201 -4.21 8.05 25.71
N ARG A 202 -5.50 8.12 25.40
CA ARG A 202 -6.53 7.39 26.13
C ARG A 202 -6.85 6.09 25.42
N PHE A 203 -6.54 4.97 26.07
CA PHE A 203 -7.04 3.68 25.62
C PHE A 203 -8.54 3.57 25.95
N ASN A 204 -9.37 3.41 24.92
CA ASN A 204 -10.78 3.11 25.11
C ASN A 204 -10.97 1.59 25.10
N GLY A 205 -11.25 0.98 26.25
CA GLY A 205 -11.49 -0.47 26.36
C GLY A 205 -12.91 -0.92 25.99
N GLU A 206 -13.89 0.00 25.97
CA GLU A 206 -15.29 -0.35 25.74
C GLU A 206 -15.49 -0.87 24.32
N ASN A 207 -16.28 -1.92 24.10
CA ASN A 207 -16.57 -2.45 22.76
C ASN A 207 -15.32 -2.79 21.92
N PHE A 208 -14.17 -3.11 22.55
CA PHE A 208 -12.90 -3.34 21.86
C PHE A 208 -13.01 -4.37 20.73
N LEU A 209 -13.54 -5.56 21.02
CA LEU A 209 -13.73 -6.60 20.00
C LEU A 209 -14.63 -6.14 18.85
N ARG A 210 -15.71 -5.42 19.15
CA ARG A 210 -16.62 -4.90 18.13
C ARG A 210 -15.93 -3.89 17.22
N ARG A 211 -15.10 -3.00 17.76
CA ARG A 211 -14.29 -2.07 16.94
C ARG A 211 -13.27 -2.82 16.08
N VAL A 212 -12.65 -3.86 16.64
CA VAL A 212 -11.70 -4.69 15.89
C VAL A 212 -12.39 -5.36 14.70
N PHE A 213 -13.50 -6.06 14.91
CA PHE A 213 -14.16 -6.72 13.78
C PHE A 213 -14.79 -5.74 12.79
N LEU A 214 -15.34 -4.61 13.25
CA LEU A 214 -15.87 -3.57 12.34
C LEU A 214 -14.78 -2.80 11.58
N GLY A 215 -13.54 -2.82 12.08
CA GLY A 215 -12.41 -2.15 11.45
C GLY A 215 -11.71 -2.99 10.37
N VAL A 216 -12.03 -4.28 10.27
CA VAL A 216 -11.51 -5.16 9.21
C VAL A 216 -12.03 -4.69 7.84
N ASP A 217 -11.12 -4.66 6.86
CA ASP A 217 -11.45 -4.30 5.49
C ASP A 217 -12.03 -5.49 4.71
N TYR A 218 -13.33 -5.71 4.89
CA TYR A 218 -14.06 -6.76 4.17
C TYR A 218 -14.17 -6.51 2.66
N TYR A 219 -14.10 -5.25 2.20
CA TYR A 219 -14.13 -4.95 0.77
C TYR A 219 -12.86 -5.39 0.07
N LEU A 220 -11.71 -5.27 0.76
CA LEU A 220 -10.46 -5.83 0.25
C LEU A 220 -10.54 -7.35 0.11
N LEU A 221 -11.11 -8.08 1.08
CA LEU A 221 -11.32 -9.54 0.95
C LEU A 221 -12.24 -9.89 -0.24
N LEU A 222 -13.34 -9.15 -0.42
CA LEU A 222 -14.22 -9.32 -1.57
C LEU A 222 -13.54 -8.97 -2.90
N THR A 223 -12.63 -8.00 -2.89
CA THR A 223 -11.79 -7.65 -4.05
C THR A 223 -10.91 -8.81 -4.46
N PHE A 224 -10.25 -9.48 -3.51
CA PHE A 224 -9.46 -10.67 -3.79
C PHE A 224 -10.29 -11.79 -4.39
N ILE A 225 -11.48 -12.05 -3.84
CA ILE A 225 -12.40 -13.06 -4.41
C ILE A 225 -12.78 -12.71 -5.85
N ALA A 226 -13.14 -11.46 -6.12
CA ALA A 226 -13.47 -11.01 -7.47
C ALA A 226 -12.28 -11.14 -8.43
N LEU A 227 -11.07 -10.78 -7.99
CA LEU A 227 -9.85 -10.90 -8.80
C LEU A 227 -9.49 -12.37 -9.07
N PHE A 228 -9.61 -13.27 -8.10
CA PHE A 228 -9.40 -14.70 -8.32
C PHE A 228 -10.35 -15.27 -9.37
N ILE A 229 -11.64 -14.93 -9.28
CA ILE A 229 -12.64 -15.33 -10.27
C ILE A 229 -12.29 -14.77 -11.66
N LEU A 230 -11.97 -13.47 -11.73
CA LEU A 230 -11.58 -12.82 -12.97
C LEU A 230 -10.38 -13.50 -13.61
N ILE A 231 -9.31 -13.73 -12.86
CA ILE A 231 -8.06 -14.29 -13.38
C ILE A 231 -8.27 -15.75 -13.80
N GLY A 232 -8.96 -16.55 -12.98
CA GLY A 232 -9.29 -17.92 -13.36
C GLY A 232 -10.12 -17.98 -14.65
N ASN A 233 -11.04 -17.03 -14.86
CA ASN A 233 -11.74 -16.93 -16.15
C ASN A 233 -10.83 -16.57 -17.30
N LEU A 234 -9.93 -15.60 -17.12
CA LEU A 234 -8.97 -15.22 -18.16
C LEU A 234 -8.05 -16.39 -18.54
N GLN A 235 -7.67 -17.24 -17.58
CA GLN A 235 -6.87 -18.46 -17.83
C GLN A 235 -7.63 -19.51 -18.64
N ASN A 236 -8.97 -19.55 -18.54
CA ASN A 236 -9.83 -20.48 -19.29
C ASN A 236 -10.24 -19.95 -20.68
N ILE A 237 -9.72 -18.80 -21.09
CA ILE A 237 -9.95 -18.23 -22.43
C ILE A 237 -8.62 -18.21 -23.19
N ASP A 238 -8.47 -19.13 -24.16
CA ASP A 238 -7.23 -19.32 -24.95
C ASP A 238 -6.66 -18.05 -25.59
N PHE A 239 -7.53 -17.08 -25.90
CA PHE A 239 -7.10 -15.79 -26.46
C PHE A 239 -6.28 -14.99 -25.45
N PHE A 240 -6.78 -14.86 -24.21
CA PHE A 240 -6.11 -14.09 -23.17
C PHE A 240 -4.86 -14.79 -22.68
N THR A 241 -4.91 -16.11 -22.46
CA THR A 241 -3.74 -16.91 -22.07
C THR A 241 -2.59 -16.73 -23.05
N ARG A 242 -2.82 -16.90 -24.36
CA ARG A 242 -1.78 -16.73 -25.38
C ARG A 242 -1.21 -15.32 -25.47
N ILE A 243 -2.04 -14.29 -25.30
CA ILE A 243 -1.59 -12.89 -25.36
C ILE A 243 -0.78 -12.54 -24.11
N PHE A 244 -1.28 -12.89 -22.93
CA PHE A 244 -0.63 -12.55 -21.67
C PHE A 244 0.67 -13.33 -21.47
N GLU A 245 0.71 -14.63 -21.79
CA GLU A 245 1.96 -15.40 -21.78
C GLU A 245 3.01 -14.77 -22.71
N ARG A 246 2.61 -14.40 -23.94
CA ARG A 246 3.51 -13.77 -24.90
C ARG A 246 4.10 -12.45 -24.40
N TRP A 247 3.33 -11.67 -23.63
CA TRP A 247 3.80 -10.39 -23.11
C TRP A 247 4.63 -10.57 -21.84
N ILE A 248 4.15 -11.39 -20.90
CA ILE A 248 4.68 -11.48 -19.54
C ILE A 248 5.94 -12.35 -19.48
N ILE A 249 5.98 -13.49 -20.17
CA ILE A 249 7.09 -14.44 -20.06
C ILE A 249 8.39 -13.79 -20.55
N GLY A 250 9.41 -13.78 -19.68
CA GLY A 250 10.71 -13.15 -19.91
C GLY A 250 10.76 -11.64 -19.69
N ASN A 251 9.63 -11.01 -19.35
CA ASN A 251 9.51 -9.58 -19.06
C ASN A 251 8.76 -9.31 -17.74
N GLU A 252 8.74 -10.28 -16.82
CA GLU A 252 7.89 -10.29 -15.63
C GLU A 252 8.12 -9.06 -14.74
N VAL A 253 9.38 -8.66 -14.54
CA VAL A 253 9.71 -7.47 -13.74
C VAL A 253 9.15 -6.21 -14.38
N MET A 254 9.37 -6.02 -15.68
CA MET A 254 8.93 -4.82 -16.39
C MET A 254 7.40 -4.74 -16.44
N TRP A 255 6.73 -5.86 -16.69
CA TRP A 255 5.27 -5.90 -16.63
C TRP A 255 4.74 -5.72 -15.21
N GLY A 256 5.43 -6.21 -14.19
CA GLY A 256 5.07 -5.94 -12.80
C GLY A 256 5.10 -4.45 -12.49
N ILE A 257 6.14 -3.74 -12.96
CA ILE A 257 6.28 -2.29 -12.82
C ILE A 257 5.18 -1.56 -13.59
N LEU A 258 5.04 -1.84 -14.89
CA LEU A 258 4.12 -1.14 -15.79
C LEU A 258 2.66 -1.38 -15.42
N ALA A 259 2.28 -2.63 -15.15
CA ALA A 259 0.92 -2.97 -14.75
C ALA A 259 0.56 -2.28 -13.43
N SER A 260 1.46 -2.25 -12.45
CA SER A 260 1.22 -1.55 -11.20
C SER A 260 0.84 -0.09 -11.44
N GLN A 261 1.49 0.63 -12.35
CA GLN A 261 1.18 2.04 -12.63
C GLN A 261 -0.25 2.30 -13.09
N VAL A 262 -0.93 1.29 -13.63
CA VAL A 262 -2.23 1.38 -14.29
C VAL A 262 -3.34 0.74 -13.46
N ILE A 263 -3.08 -0.44 -12.89
CA ILE A 263 -4.09 -1.24 -12.18
C ILE A 263 -3.79 -1.45 -10.70
N SER A 264 -2.76 -0.80 -10.15
CA SER A 264 -2.23 -1.01 -8.79
C SER A 264 -1.50 -2.36 -8.60
N ASN A 265 -0.59 -2.39 -7.64
CA ASN A 265 0.26 -3.54 -7.32
C ASN A 265 -0.50 -4.81 -6.94
N VAL A 266 -1.66 -4.72 -6.28
CA VAL A 266 -2.45 -5.90 -5.88
C VAL A 266 -3.08 -6.61 -7.09
N PRO A 267 -3.89 -5.96 -7.94
CA PRO A 267 -4.39 -6.61 -9.16
C PRO A 267 -3.29 -7.02 -10.12
N ALA A 268 -2.20 -6.25 -10.22
CA ALA A 268 -1.04 -6.60 -11.05
C ALA A 268 -0.38 -7.90 -10.58
N ALA A 269 -0.14 -8.06 -9.28
CA ALA A 269 0.44 -9.28 -8.72
C ALA A 269 -0.40 -10.52 -9.06
N MET A 270 -1.71 -10.44 -8.81
CA MET A 270 -2.61 -11.56 -9.08
C MET A 270 -2.64 -11.88 -10.59
N LEU A 271 -2.77 -10.86 -11.45
CA LEU A 271 -2.79 -11.05 -12.90
C LEU A 271 -1.51 -11.74 -13.38
N LEU A 272 -0.33 -11.20 -13.02
CA LEU A 272 0.94 -11.75 -13.48
C LEU A 272 1.18 -13.17 -12.95
N SER A 273 0.84 -13.45 -11.69
CA SER A 273 0.98 -14.79 -11.10
C SER A 273 0.07 -15.85 -11.75
N GLY A 274 -0.98 -15.42 -12.46
CA GLY A 274 -1.84 -16.30 -13.23
C GLY A 274 -1.25 -16.73 -14.58
N PHE A 275 -0.27 -16.01 -15.11
CA PHE A 275 0.26 -16.24 -16.48
C PHE A 275 1.79 -16.43 -16.53
N SER A 276 2.49 -16.37 -15.40
CA SER A 276 3.91 -16.76 -15.31
C SER A 276 4.22 -17.42 -13.97
N THR A 277 5.19 -18.34 -14.00
CA THR A 277 5.71 -19.07 -12.84
C THR A 277 7.00 -18.46 -12.29
N ASN A 278 7.55 -17.43 -12.92
CA ASN A 278 8.72 -16.71 -12.42
C ASN A 278 8.31 -15.73 -11.29
N TYR A 279 7.90 -16.30 -10.16
CA TYR A 279 7.33 -15.55 -9.05
C TYR A 279 8.31 -14.57 -8.41
N GLU A 280 9.61 -14.88 -8.40
CA GLU A 280 10.64 -13.97 -7.88
C GLU A 280 10.70 -12.68 -8.70
N ALA A 281 10.70 -12.79 -10.03
CA ALA A 281 10.66 -11.63 -10.91
C ALA A 281 9.36 -10.82 -10.73
N ILE A 282 8.22 -11.50 -10.59
CA ILE A 282 6.95 -10.82 -10.32
C ILE A 282 7.01 -10.08 -8.98
N ILE A 283 7.51 -10.70 -7.91
CA ILE A 283 7.67 -10.10 -6.57
C ILE A 283 8.53 -8.83 -6.66
N VAL A 284 9.65 -8.87 -7.36
CA VAL A 284 10.51 -7.70 -7.57
C VAL A 284 9.74 -6.62 -8.35
N GLY A 285 9.12 -6.99 -9.47
CA GLY A 285 8.41 -6.06 -10.35
C GLY A 285 7.25 -5.33 -9.69
N ILE A 286 6.41 -6.03 -8.93
CA ILE A 286 5.24 -5.42 -8.25
C ILE A 286 5.65 -4.52 -7.07
N ASN A 287 6.70 -4.88 -6.33
CA ASN A 287 7.16 -4.09 -5.20
C ASN A 287 7.81 -2.79 -5.70
N ILE A 288 8.71 -2.87 -6.67
CA ILE A 288 9.28 -1.69 -7.35
C ILE A 288 8.15 -0.87 -8.00
N GLY A 289 7.22 -1.56 -8.66
CA GLY A 289 6.05 -0.96 -9.31
C GLY A 289 5.19 -0.12 -8.39
N GLY A 290 5.11 -0.40 -7.08
CA GLY A 290 4.30 0.38 -6.13
C GLY A 290 4.78 1.84 -5.91
N LEU A 291 5.99 2.19 -6.33
CA LEU A 291 6.66 3.47 -6.06
C LEU A 291 6.58 4.49 -7.21
N GLY A 292 5.64 4.37 -8.15
CA GLY A 292 5.56 5.27 -9.31
C GLY A 292 4.42 6.30 -9.22
N THR A 293 3.31 6.04 -9.90
CA THR A 293 2.16 6.94 -9.95
C THR A 293 1.33 6.89 -8.65
N LEU A 294 0.35 7.79 -8.52
CA LEU A 294 -0.65 7.66 -7.45
C LEU A 294 -1.47 6.36 -7.53
N ILE A 295 -1.66 5.81 -8.73
CA ILE A 295 -2.45 4.59 -8.96
C ILE A 295 -1.62 3.33 -8.62
N ALA A 296 -0.29 3.46 -8.68
CA ALA A 296 0.66 2.36 -8.49
C ALA A 296 0.46 1.51 -7.24
N SER A 297 0.02 2.15 -6.16
CA SER A 297 -0.24 1.52 -4.86
C SER A 297 -1.39 2.23 -4.16
N MET A 298 -2.25 1.48 -3.47
CA MET A 298 -3.34 2.06 -2.68
C MET A 298 -2.82 3.03 -1.60
N ALA A 299 -1.65 2.73 -1.02
CA ALA A 299 -0.93 3.61 -0.11
C ALA A 299 -0.75 5.03 -0.66
N ASN A 300 -0.45 5.17 -1.95
CA ASN A 300 -0.21 6.47 -2.59
C ASN A 300 -1.49 7.31 -2.62
N LEU A 301 -2.64 6.68 -2.88
CA LEU A 301 -3.95 7.34 -2.82
C LEU A 301 -4.34 7.69 -1.39
N ILE A 302 -4.02 6.85 -0.41
CA ILE A 302 -4.37 7.08 1.01
C ILE A 302 -3.68 8.35 1.52
N SER A 303 -2.36 8.46 1.38
CA SER A 303 -1.62 9.63 1.85
C SER A 303 -2.03 10.90 1.12
N PHE A 304 -2.28 10.82 -0.20
CA PHE A 304 -2.82 11.91 -0.99
C PHE A 304 -4.19 12.38 -0.48
N LYS A 305 -5.13 11.45 -0.28
CA LYS A 305 -6.49 11.75 0.22
C LYS A 305 -6.45 12.40 1.60
N ILE A 306 -5.62 11.89 2.51
CA ILE A 306 -5.47 12.47 3.85
C ILE A 306 -4.92 13.89 3.78
N LEU A 307 -3.84 14.11 3.02
CA LEU A 307 -3.22 15.43 2.89
C LEU A 307 -4.17 16.46 2.29
N VAL A 308 -4.82 16.13 1.16
CA VAL A 308 -5.71 17.05 0.43
C VAL A 308 -6.99 17.33 1.20
N ARG A 309 -7.47 16.38 2.01
CA ARG A 309 -8.62 16.61 2.89
C ARG A 309 -8.32 17.66 3.96
N GLU A 310 -7.10 17.66 4.48
CA GLU A 310 -6.68 18.59 5.54
C GLU A 310 -6.16 19.92 4.97
N TYR A 311 -5.48 19.90 3.82
CA TYR A 311 -4.84 21.03 3.15
C TYR A 311 -5.03 20.94 1.63
N ASN A 312 -6.21 21.33 1.14
CA ASN A 312 -6.57 21.21 -0.28
C ASN A 312 -5.64 22.04 -1.20
N GLU A 313 -5.12 23.15 -0.71
CA GLU A 313 -4.14 24.01 -1.38
C GLU A 313 -2.82 23.29 -1.72
N PHE A 314 -2.48 22.21 -1.01
CA PHE A 314 -1.26 21.44 -1.26
C PHE A 314 -1.39 20.43 -2.41
N LYS A 315 -2.60 20.21 -2.95
CA LYS A 315 -2.90 19.16 -3.94
C LYS A 315 -1.90 19.11 -5.11
N ILE A 316 -1.72 20.21 -5.84
CA ILE A 316 -0.88 20.22 -7.05
C ILE A 316 0.59 20.05 -6.68
N ARG A 317 1.05 20.80 -5.67
CA ARG A 317 2.46 20.75 -5.25
C ARG A 317 2.83 19.38 -4.68
N TYR A 318 1.91 18.73 -3.97
CA TYR A 318 2.08 17.35 -3.54
C TYR A 318 2.22 16.40 -4.72
N LEU A 319 1.32 16.46 -5.71
CA LEU A 319 1.40 15.61 -6.90
C LEU A 319 2.76 15.73 -7.59
N VAL A 320 3.27 16.95 -7.74
CA VAL A 320 4.58 17.19 -8.37
C VAL A 320 5.72 16.60 -7.52
N VAL A 321 5.81 16.98 -6.24
CA VAL A 321 6.91 16.53 -5.36
C VAL A 321 6.87 15.01 -5.18
N PHE A 322 5.68 14.45 -4.93
CA PHE A 322 5.46 13.02 -4.82
C PHE A 322 5.92 12.30 -6.09
N THR A 323 5.46 12.73 -7.26
CA THR A 323 5.79 12.06 -8.53
C THR A 323 7.29 12.14 -8.82
N VAL A 324 7.93 13.29 -8.60
CA VAL A 324 9.37 13.45 -8.83
C VAL A 324 10.18 12.51 -7.95
N LEU A 325 9.90 12.46 -6.64
CA LEU A 325 10.62 11.59 -5.71
C LEU A 325 10.41 10.10 -6.05
N ASN A 326 9.19 9.73 -6.39
CA ASN A 326 8.82 8.36 -6.77
C ASN A 326 9.47 7.93 -8.09
N VAL A 327 9.42 8.76 -9.14
CA VAL A 327 10.07 8.46 -10.43
C VAL A 327 11.59 8.34 -10.30
N ILE A 328 12.23 9.21 -9.49
CA ILE A 328 13.67 9.12 -9.23
C ILE A 328 14.00 7.78 -8.55
N LEU A 329 13.28 7.43 -7.47
CA LEU A 329 13.52 6.19 -6.77
C LEU A 329 13.22 4.97 -7.66
N LEU A 330 12.12 4.99 -8.42
CA LEU A 330 11.75 3.96 -9.38
C LEU A 330 12.87 3.71 -10.39
N ALA A 331 13.43 4.78 -10.98
CA ALA A 331 14.54 4.68 -11.92
C ALA A 331 15.81 4.09 -11.26
N ILE A 332 16.11 4.48 -10.02
CA ILE A 332 17.22 3.91 -9.24
C ILE A 332 17.02 2.41 -9.04
N LEU A 333 15.82 1.97 -8.64
CA LEU A 333 15.52 0.57 -8.36
C LEU A 333 15.50 -0.30 -9.62
N ILE A 334 15.03 0.25 -10.74
CA ILE A 334 15.20 -0.40 -12.06
C ILE A 334 16.70 -0.54 -12.36
N GLY A 335 17.51 0.49 -12.11
CA GLY A 335 18.96 0.41 -12.25
C GLY A 335 19.60 -0.69 -11.39
N VAL A 336 19.17 -0.82 -10.13
CA VAL A 336 19.62 -1.91 -9.23
C VAL A 336 19.26 -3.28 -9.82
N TYR A 337 18.03 -3.46 -10.28
CA TYR A 337 17.61 -4.71 -10.92
C TYR A 337 18.47 -5.07 -12.13
N MET A 338 18.81 -4.09 -12.99
CA MET A 338 19.64 -4.32 -14.16
C MET A 338 21.10 -4.67 -13.85
N LEU A 339 21.55 -4.46 -12.60
CA LEU A 339 22.92 -4.72 -12.14
C LEU A 339 23.06 -6.04 -11.36
N CYS A 340 21.95 -6.65 -10.93
CA CYS A 340 21.91 -7.91 -10.19
C CYS A 340 21.77 -9.11 -11.14
#